data_AF-A0A7Z9W255-F1
#
_entry.id   AF-A0A7Z9W255-F1
#
_cell.length_a   1.000
_cell.length_b   1.000
_cell.length_c   1.000
_cell.angle_alpha   90.00
_cell.angle_beta   90.00
_cell.angle_gamma   90.00
#
_symmetry.space_group_name_H-M   'P 1'
#
loop_
_entity.id
_entity.type
_entity.pdbx_description
1 polymer ?
#
loop_
_entity_poly.entity_id
_entity_poly.type
_entity_poly.pdbx_seq_one_letter_code
_entity_poly.pdbx_strand_id
1 'polypeptide(L)'
;MMRSQNRTVVFLVVLVLIYLQGCSPDSHLSNTNLNFEELQHRANTGDNNALFDLGERYANGHGVARDNVVAYMWYGLATELSTTEERYQAQRMQLTLDREMFRHQIAEAERLATLWKQQWR
;
A
#
# COMPACT_ATOMS: atom_id res chain seq x y z
N MET A 1 -37.98 5.61 42.45
CA MET A 1 -36.71 5.88 43.14
C MET A 1 -35.66 4.94 42.55
N MET A 2 -34.57 5.53 42.03
CA MET A 2 -33.26 4.90 41.72
C MET A 2 -33.25 3.76 40.68
N ARG A 3 -33.12 4.09 39.39
CA ARG A 3 -31.90 4.45 38.64
C ARG A 3 -31.26 3.22 37.98
N SER A 4 -31.59 3.08 36.70
CA SER A 4 -30.72 2.56 35.64
C SER A 4 -29.31 3.15 35.77
N GLN A 5 -28.47 2.54 36.61
CA GLN A 5 -27.04 2.91 36.76
C GLN A 5 -26.14 2.09 35.82
N ASN A 6 -26.62 0.97 35.26
CA ASN A 6 -25.71 0.01 34.61
C ASN A 6 -25.51 0.23 33.10
N ARG A 7 -26.37 1.00 32.43
CA ARG A 7 -26.19 1.29 30.99
C ARG A 7 -25.22 2.46 30.76
N THR A 8 -25.28 3.49 31.59
CA THR A 8 -24.37 4.65 31.50
C THR A 8 -22.97 4.32 31.96
N VAL A 9 -22.81 3.49 33.00
CA VAL A 9 -21.49 3.05 33.48
C VAL A 9 -20.82 2.13 32.46
N VAL A 10 -21.55 1.23 31.80
CA VAL A 10 -20.98 0.39 30.72
C VAL A 10 -20.57 1.23 29.51
N PHE A 11 -21.35 2.25 29.14
CA PHE A 11 -20.97 3.18 28.05
C PHE A 11 -19.72 4.00 28.40
N LEU A 12 -19.60 4.48 29.64
CA LEU A 12 -18.42 5.20 30.10
C LEU A 12 -17.20 4.28 30.23
N VAL A 13 -17.38 3.02 30.63
CA VAL A 13 -16.30 2.03 30.65
C VAL A 13 -15.83 1.69 29.24
N VAL A 14 -16.73 1.52 28.27
CA VAL A 14 -16.35 1.31 26.87
C VAL A 14 -15.69 2.54 26.27
N LEU A 15 -16.18 3.75 26.55
CA LEU A 15 -15.51 4.99 26.13
C LEU A 15 -14.13 5.13 26.79
N VAL A 16 -14.00 4.86 28.09
CA VAL A 16 -12.71 4.88 28.79
C VAL A 16 -11.78 3.76 28.27
N LEU A 17 -12.29 2.60 27.86
CA LEU A 17 -11.49 1.55 27.23
C LEU A 17 -11.08 1.92 25.80
N ILE A 18 -11.90 2.67 25.06
CA ILE A 18 -11.53 3.30 23.78
C ILE A 18 -10.49 4.42 24.00
N TYR A 19 -10.54 5.12 25.14
CA TYR A 19 -9.55 6.14 25.53
C TYR A 19 -8.27 5.53 26.15
N LEU A 20 -8.30 4.30 26.69
CA LEU A 20 -7.16 3.60 27.29
C LEU A 20 -6.40 2.71 26.29
N GLN A 21 -7.04 2.28 25.20
CA GLN A 21 -6.32 1.87 24.01
C GLN A 21 -5.92 3.15 23.29
N GLY A 22 -4.73 3.69 23.60
CA GLY A 22 -4.21 4.90 22.99
C GLY A 22 -4.30 4.86 21.46
N CYS A 23 -5.38 5.41 20.91
CA CYS A 23 -5.42 5.89 19.55
C CYS A 23 -4.78 7.27 19.59
N SER A 24 -3.46 7.30 19.47
CA SER A 24 -2.74 8.52 19.13
C SER A 24 -2.92 8.77 17.62
N PRO A 25 -3.56 9.88 17.20
CA PRO A 25 -3.35 10.38 15.86
C PRO A 25 -1.93 10.93 15.78
N ASP A 26 -1.19 10.47 14.77
CA ASP A 26 0.13 10.94 14.34
C ASP A 26 1.32 10.64 15.26
N SER A 27 2.22 9.76 14.81
CA SER A 27 3.61 10.13 14.50
C SER A 27 4.57 8.92 14.37
N HIS A 28 5.23 8.85 13.22
CA HIS A 28 6.63 8.41 13.07
C HIS A 28 7.03 7.02 13.58
N LEU A 29 6.59 5.96 12.89
CA LEU A 29 7.52 4.87 12.60
C LEU A 29 8.29 5.20 11.32
N SER A 30 9.19 6.18 11.43
CA SER A 30 10.39 6.22 10.56
C SER A 30 11.31 5.07 10.99
N ASN A 31 10.82 3.84 10.83
CA ASN A 31 11.65 2.67 10.91
C ASN A 31 11.92 2.26 9.46
N THR A 32 13.19 2.22 9.12
CA THR A 32 13.79 1.87 7.83
C THR A 32 13.48 0.45 7.35
N ASN A 33 12.41 -0.16 7.86
CA ASN A 33 11.81 -1.42 7.43
C ASN A 33 10.29 -1.19 7.35
N LEU A 34 9.80 -0.55 6.29
CA LEU A 34 8.36 -0.54 6.02
C LEU A 34 7.87 -2.00 5.94
N ASN A 35 6.81 -2.35 6.65
CA ASN A 35 6.18 -3.66 6.47
C ASN A 35 5.36 -3.65 5.17
N PHE A 36 5.24 -4.81 4.52
CA PHE A 36 4.53 -4.93 3.23
C PHE A 36 3.08 -4.42 3.30
N GLU A 37 2.40 -4.70 4.41
CA GLU A 37 1.02 -4.27 4.66
C GLU A 37 0.87 -2.73 4.71
N GLU A 38 1.83 -2.05 5.35
CA GLU A 38 1.83 -0.59 5.43
C GLU A 38 2.06 0.04 4.05
N LEU A 39 2.96 -0.52 3.26
CA LEU A 39 3.16 -0.09 1.88
C LEU A 39 1.90 -0.29 1.04
N GLN A 40 1.22 -1.41 1.22
CA GLN A 40 -0.04 -1.68 0.54
C GLN A 40 -1.11 -0.63 0.91
N HIS A 41 -1.23 -0.30 2.19
CA HIS A 41 -2.15 0.72 2.66
C HIS A 41 -1.82 2.10 2.06
N ARG A 42 -0.55 2.52 2.14
CA ARG A 42 -0.08 3.78 1.58
C ARG A 42 -0.32 3.87 0.07
N ALA A 43 -0.01 2.81 -0.67
CA ALA A 43 -0.27 2.72 -2.11
C ALA A 43 -1.76 2.89 -2.43
N ASN A 44 -2.65 2.27 -1.64
CA ASN A 44 -4.10 2.41 -1.81
C ASN A 44 -4.60 3.83 -1.49
N THR A 45 -3.91 4.57 -0.61
CA THR A 45 -4.20 5.99 -0.34
C THR A 45 -3.62 6.96 -1.37
N GLY A 46 -2.93 6.46 -2.40
CA GLY A 46 -2.34 7.27 -3.47
C GLY A 46 -0.91 7.74 -3.20
N ASP A 47 -0.20 7.12 -2.26
CA ASP A 47 1.20 7.43 -2.01
C ASP A 47 2.11 6.85 -3.11
N ASN A 48 2.68 7.76 -3.91
CA ASN A 48 3.52 7.40 -5.05
C ASN A 48 4.82 6.70 -4.66
N ASN A 49 5.39 7.02 -3.50
CA ASN A 49 6.60 6.34 -3.01
C ASN A 49 6.28 4.89 -2.66
N ALA A 50 5.10 4.66 -2.08
CA ALA A 50 4.67 3.31 -1.74
C ALA A 50 4.42 2.44 -2.98
N LEU A 51 3.90 3.00 -4.07
CA LEU A 51 3.75 2.29 -5.34
C LEU A 51 5.10 1.83 -5.90
N PHE A 52 6.12 2.69 -5.87
CA PHE A 52 7.47 2.32 -6.32
C PHE A 52 8.11 1.26 -5.42
N ASP A 53 8.02 1.45 -4.10
CA ASP A 53 8.58 0.52 -3.11
C ASP A 53 7.95 -0.87 -3.20
N LEU A 54 6.63 -0.96 -3.46
CA LEU A 54 5.97 -2.23 -3.73
C LEU A 54 6.53 -2.90 -4.97
N GLY A 55 6.72 -2.14 -6.05
CA GLY A 55 7.37 -2.62 -7.27
C GLY A 55 8.76 -3.22 -6.98
N GLU A 56 9.59 -2.52 -6.20
CA GLU A 56 10.92 -3.04 -5.80
C GLU A 56 10.84 -4.31 -4.95
N ARG A 57 9.86 -4.41 -4.06
CA ARG A 57 9.71 -5.61 -3.23
C ARG A 57 9.34 -6.82 -4.05
N TYR A 58 8.43 -6.67 -5.00
CA TYR A 58 8.06 -7.75 -5.90
C TYR A 58 9.19 -8.08 -6.90
N ALA A 59 9.95 -7.09 -7.38
CA ALA A 59 11.08 -7.33 -8.28
C ALA A 59 12.23 -8.07 -7.60
N ASN A 60 12.52 -7.73 -6.35
CA ASN A 60 13.64 -8.30 -5.59
C ASN A 60 13.24 -9.50 -4.71
N GLY A 61 11.95 -9.71 -4.45
CA GLY A 61 11.46 -10.73 -3.52
C GLY A 61 11.68 -10.38 -2.04
N HIS A 62 11.63 -9.09 -1.68
CA HIS A 62 11.84 -8.63 -0.30
C HIS A 62 10.56 -8.81 0.54
N GLY A 63 10.51 -9.92 1.28
CA GLY A 63 9.37 -10.25 2.15
C GLY A 63 8.14 -10.80 1.41
N VAL A 64 8.23 -10.94 0.09
CA VAL A 64 7.24 -11.57 -0.80
C VAL A 64 7.95 -12.42 -1.84
N ALA A 65 7.24 -13.35 -2.49
CA ALA A 65 7.81 -14.06 -3.63
C ALA A 65 8.11 -13.08 -4.76
N ARG A 66 9.26 -13.26 -5.42
CA ARG A 66 9.62 -12.44 -6.57
C ARG A 66 8.60 -12.66 -7.68
N ASP A 67 8.02 -11.57 -8.17
CA ASP A 67 7.04 -11.58 -9.25
C ASP A 67 7.23 -10.34 -10.13
N ASN A 68 7.86 -10.55 -11.28
CA ASN A 68 8.13 -9.49 -12.25
C ASN A 68 6.82 -8.92 -12.85
N VAL A 69 5.74 -9.70 -12.95
CA VAL A 69 4.44 -9.25 -13.48
C VAL A 69 3.82 -8.23 -12.52
N VAL A 70 3.78 -8.60 -11.23
CA VAL A 70 3.25 -7.72 -10.18
C VAL A 70 4.14 -6.50 -9.99
N ALA A 71 5.46 -6.65 -10.06
CA ALA A 71 6.39 -5.52 -10.03
C ALA A 71 6.15 -4.53 -11.17
N TYR A 72 5.99 -5.03 -12.40
CA TYR A 72 5.73 -4.21 -13.58
C TYR A 72 4.41 -3.43 -13.46
N MET A 73 3.39 -4.07 -12.88
CA MET A 73 2.10 -3.44 -12.60
C MET A 73 2.27 -2.26 -11.63
N TRP A 74 2.98 -2.46 -10.51
CA TRP A 74 3.23 -1.40 -9.53
C TRP A 74 4.04 -0.24 -10.11
N TYR A 75 5.07 -0.53 -10.91
CA TYR A 75 5.81 0.51 -11.61
C TYR A 75 4.93 1.24 -12.65
N GLY A 76 4.03 0.54 -13.34
CA GLY A 76 3.04 1.15 -14.23
C GLY A 76 2.11 2.11 -13.49
N LEU A 77 1.62 1.73 -12.31
CA LEU A 77 0.82 2.61 -11.46
C LEU A 77 1.63 3.81 -10.96
N ALA A 78 2.88 3.59 -10.52
CA ALA A 78 3.77 4.65 -10.08
C ALA A 78 4.06 5.64 -11.22
N THR A 79 4.19 5.19 -12.48
CA THR A 79 4.40 6.09 -13.62
C THR A 79 3.15 6.91 -13.98
N GLU A 80 1.97 6.34 -13.86
CA GLU A 80 0.69 6.99 -14.18
C GLU A 80 0.25 7.97 -13.09
N LEU A 81 0.46 7.62 -11.82
CA LEU A 81 -0.03 8.37 -10.66
C LEU A 81 1.03 9.33 -10.07
N SER A 82 2.33 9.10 -10.31
CA SER A 82 3.38 10.00 -9.85
C SER A 82 3.64 11.18 -10.79
N THR A 83 3.73 12.37 -10.21
CA THR A 83 4.18 13.60 -10.87
C THR A 83 5.65 13.91 -10.61
N THR A 84 6.35 13.06 -9.86
CA THR A 84 7.66 13.32 -9.25
C THR A 84 8.73 12.40 -9.86
N GLU A 85 9.97 12.44 -9.36
CA GLU A 85 11.12 11.64 -9.80
C GLU A 85 10.85 10.14 -9.83
N GLU A 86 9.93 9.63 -9.00
CA GLU A 86 9.54 8.21 -8.95
C GLU A 86 9.00 7.74 -10.29
N ARG A 87 8.39 8.63 -11.10
CA ARG A 87 7.96 8.29 -12.46
C ARG A 87 9.15 7.88 -13.34
N TYR A 88 10.26 8.61 -13.27
CA TYR A 88 11.46 8.29 -14.05
C TYR A 88 12.08 6.98 -13.59
N GLN A 89 12.16 6.76 -12.27
CA GLN A 89 12.70 5.53 -11.71
C GLN A 89 11.82 4.32 -12.05
N ALA A 90 10.51 4.43 -11.88
CA ALA A 90 9.56 3.38 -12.23
C ALA A 90 9.64 3.02 -13.73
N GLN A 91 9.73 4.02 -14.61
CA GLN A 91 9.89 3.79 -16.04
C GLN A 91 11.19 3.06 -16.38
N ARG A 92 12.31 3.41 -15.72
CA ARG A 92 13.58 2.69 -15.88
C ARG A 92 13.48 1.23 -15.42
N MET A 93 12.76 0.98 -14.34
CA MET A 93 12.54 -0.39 -13.86
C MET A 93 11.67 -1.18 -14.84
N GLN A 94 10.61 -0.60 -15.41
CA GLN A 94 9.83 -1.25 -16.47
C GLN A 94 10.68 -1.62 -17.68
N LEU A 95 11.54 -0.71 -18.16
CA LEU A 95 12.46 -1.00 -19.27
C LEU A 95 13.45 -2.14 -18.96
N THR A 96 13.81 -2.29 -17.68
CA THR A 96 14.67 -3.39 -17.23
C THR A 96 13.91 -4.71 -17.27
N LEU A 97 12.67 -4.70 -16.78
CA LEU A 97 11.79 -5.86 -16.78
C LEU A 97 11.29 -6.24 -18.18
N ASP A 98 11.12 -5.30 -19.11
CA ASP A 98 10.71 -5.56 -20.51
C ASP A 98 11.66 -6.53 -21.24
N ARG A 99 12.94 -6.57 -20.84
CA ARG A 99 13.92 -7.49 -21.40
C ARG A 99 13.77 -8.91 -20.86
N GLU A 100 13.23 -9.05 -19.66
CA GLU A 100 13.01 -10.33 -18.99
C GLU A 100 11.59 -10.87 -19.22
N MET A 101 10.62 -9.97 -19.42
CA MET A 101 9.20 -10.29 -19.52
C MET A 101 8.78 -10.50 -20.97
N PHE A 102 7.93 -11.50 -21.19
CA PHE A 102 7.29 -11.71 -22.48
C PHE A 102 6.04 -10.83 -22.62
N ARG A 103 5.64 -10.51 -23.86
CA ARG A 103 4.42 -9.69 -24.13
C ARG A 103 3.17 -10.14 -23.39
N HIS A 104 3.00 -11.45 -23.18
CA HIS A 104 1.84 -11.97 -22.46
C HIS A 104 1.85 -11.60 -20.97
N GLN A 105 3.03 -11.51 -20.36
CA GLN A 105 3.23 -11.09 -18.97
C GLN A 105 3.00 -9.59 -18.80
N ILE A 106 3.41 -8.80 -19.79
CA ILE A 106 3.13 -7.35 -19.81
C ILE A 106 1.61 -7.12 -19.88
N ALA A 107 0.91 -7.83 -20.76
CA ALA A 107 -0.54 -7.74 -20.86
C ALA A 107 -1.26 -8.15 -19.57
N GLU A 108 -0.71 -9.10 -18.81
CA GLU A 108 -1.22 -9.47 -17.50
C GLU A 108 -0.99 -8.35 -16.46
N ALA A 109 0.20 -7.77 -16.42
CA ALA A 109 0.53 -6.66 -15.53
C ALA A 109 -0.39 -5.44 -15.77
N GLU A 110 -0.65 -5.09 -17.04
CA GLU A 110 -1.56 -4.00 -17.40
C GLU A 110 -3.01 -4.27 -16.97
N ARG A 111 -3.47 -5.52 -17.09
CA ARG A 111 -4.79 -5.92 -16.58
C ARG A 111 -4.84 -5.75 -15.07
N LEU A 112 -3.83 -6.22 -14.34
CA LEU A 112 -3.75 -6.06 -12.89
C LEU A 112 -3.77 -4.58 -12.49
N ALA A 113 -3.03 -3.72 -13.20
CA ALA A 113 -3.03 -2.27 -12.97
C ALA A 113 -4.43 -1.69 -13.17
N THR A 114 -5.13 -2.13 -14.21
CA THR A 114 -6.50 -1.70 -14.51
C THR A 114 -7.49 -2.12 -13.43
N LEU A 115 -7.40 -3.37 -12.97
CA LEU A 115 -8.24 -3.89 -11.90
C LEU A 115 -7.99 -3.16 -10.58
N TRP A 116 -6.72 -2.93 -10.24
CA TRP A 116 -6.37 -2.17 -9.05
C TRP A 116 -6.95 -0.75 -9.10
N LYS A 117 -6.82 -0.06 -10.24
CA LYS A 117 -7.44 1.27 -10.42
C LYS A 117 -8.95 1.22 -10.30
N GLN A 118 -9.64 0.17 -10.75
CA GLN A 118 -11.10 0.08 -10.59
C GLN A 118 -11.52 -0.14 -9.14
N GLN A 119 -10.71 -0.88 -8.38
CA GLN A 119 -10.99 -1.20 -6.99
C GLN A 119 -10.77 -0.01 -6.05
N TRP A 120 -9.83 0.89 -6.37
CA TRP A 120 -9.35 1.94 -5.46
C TRP A 120 -9.45 3.38 -6.01
N ARG A 121 -10.15 3.60 -7.14
CA ARG A 121 -10.43 4.94 -7.71
C ARG A 121 -11.77 5.51 -7.25
#